data_AF-S9RKL8-F1
#
_entry.id   AF-S9RKL8-F1
#
_cell.length_a   1.000
_cell.length_b   1.000
_cell.length_c   1.000
_cell.angle_alpha   90.00
_cell.angle_beta   90.00
_cell.angle_gamma   90.00
#
_symmetry.space_group_name_H-M   'P 1'
#
loop_
_entity.id
_entity.type
_entity.pdbx_description
1 polymer ?
#
loop_
_entity_poly.entity_id
_entity_poly.type
_entity_poly.pdbx_seq_one_letter_code
_entity_poly.pdbx_strand_id
1 'polypeptide(L)'
;MRAVWDCPGGFITQCALKLTALTWLRSSELRFGTWNEISWEDGLWVVPAGRMKRKRKHIVPLATQSLATLKLLRSFTGHKGDLMFPAQGRTGPVMSENTMEAAMKSLG
;
A
#
# COMPACT_ATOMS: atom_id res chain seq x y z
N MET A 1 -9.43 -17.25 4.81
CA MET A 1 -8.77 -15.92 4.84
C MET A 1 -8.50 -15.43 6.28
N ARG A 2 -7.79 -16.18 7.13
CA ARG A 2 -7.40 -15.71 8.48
C ARG A 2 -5.94 -15.21 8.55
N ALA A 3 -5.05 -15.74 7.70
CA ALA A 3 -3.62 -15.46 7.74
C ALA A 3 -3.22 -13.98 7.51
N VAL A 4 -4.01 -13.19 6.76
CA VAL A 4 -3.68 -11.77 6.50
C VAL A 4 -3.72 -10.91 7.77
N TRP A 5 -4.46 -11.35 8.80
CA TRP A 5 -4.59 -10.64 10.07
C TRP A 5 -3.54 -11.06 11.09
N ASP A 6 -3.01 -12.29 10.97
CA ASP A 6 -2.03 -12.88 11.88
C ASP A 6 -0.58 -12.84 11.34
N CYS A 7 -0.34 -12.10 10.25
CA CYS A 7 0.98 -11.98 9.65
C CYS A 7 1.97 -11.35 10.65
N PRO A 8 3.13 -11.99 10.92
CA PRO A 8 4.21 -11.38 11.69
C PRO A 8 4.70 -10.12 10.95
N GLY A 9 4.36 -8.95 11.48
CA GLY A 9 4.65 -7.66 10.84
C GLY A 9 3.90 -6.51 11.51
N GLY A 10 4.47 -5.32 11.48
CA GLY A 10 3.81 -4.13 12.04
C GLY A 10 2.50 -3.80 11.32
N PHE A 11 1.64 -3.00 11.95
CA PHE A 11 0.32 -2.59 11.44
C PHE A 11 0.35 -2.14 9.95
N ILE A 12 1.37 -1.38 9.56
CA ILE A 12 1.58 -0.90 8.18
C ILE A 12 1.72 -2.07 7.18
N THR A 13 2.45 -3.12 7.54
CA THR A 13 2.65 -4.31 6.69
C THR A 13 1.35 -5.08 6.50
N GLN A 14 0.52 -5.20 7.54
CA GLN A 14 -0.80 -5.84 7.43
C GLN A 14 -1.74 -5.05 6.50
N CYS A 15 -1.73 -3.72 6.60
CA CYS A 15 -2.46 -2.86 5.67
C CYS A 15 -1.97 -3.04 4.24
N ALA A 16 -0.65 -3.11 4.04
CA ALA A 16 -0.05 -3.32 2.73
C ALA A 16 -0.52 -4.63 2.10
N LEU A 17 -0.49 -5.75 2.84
CA LEU A 17 -0.98 -7.04 2.38
C LEU A 17 -2.46 -7.03 1.99
N LYS A 18 -3.32 -6.43 2.84
CA LYS A 18 -4.75 -6.30 2.54
C LYS A 18 -4.98 -5.50 1.28
N LEU A 19 -4.27 -4.38 1.14
CA LEU A 19 -4.40 -3.53 -0.04
C LEU A 19 -3.88 -4.23 -1.28
N THR A 20 -2.77 -4.97 -1.22
CA THR A 20 -2.31 -5.80 -2.34
C THR A 20 -3.38 -6.81 -2.77
N ALA A 21 -4.01 -7.51 -1.82
CA ALA A 21 -5.08 -8.46 -2.12
C ALA A 21 -6.34 -7.81 -2.73
N LEU A 22 -6.68 -6.59 -2.29
CA LEU A 22 -7.88 -5.88 -2.74
C LEU A 22 -7.70 -5.09 -4.04
N THR A 23 -6.47 -4.65 -4.34
CA THR A 23 -6.16 -3.75 -5.46
C THR A 23 -5.37 -4.41 -6.57
N TRP A 24 -4.77 -5.58 -6.32
CA TRP A 24 -3.89 -6.29 -7.25
C TRP A 24 -2.68 -5.47 -7.76
N LEU A 25 -2.35 -4.37 -7.08
CA LEU A 25 -1.15 -3.58 -7.35
C LEU A 25 0.11 -4.39 -7.07
N ARG A 26 1.14 -4.19 -7.90
CA ARG A 26 2.45 -4.79 -7.64
C ARG A 26 3.06 -4.21 -6.36
N SER A 27 3.92 -4.98 -5.70
CA SER A 27 4.67 -4.53 -4.51
C SER A 27 5.36 -3.19 -4.75
N SER A 28 6.00 -3.00 -5.90
CA SER A 28 6.69 -1.77 -6.29
C SER A 28 5.75 -0.58 -6.51
N GLU A 29 4.54 -0.79 -7.02
CA GLU A 29 3.56 0.28 -7.23
C GLU A 29 2.96 0.73 -5.88
N LEU A 30 2.62 -0.24 -5.04
CA LEU A 30 1.99 -0.05 -3.74
C LEU A 30 2.92 0.60 -2.72
N ARG A 31 4.16 0.09 -2.56
CA ARG A 31 5.12 0.58 -1.55
C ARG A 31 5.47 2.06 -1.70
N PHE A 32 5.50 2.54 -2.94
CA PHE A 32 5.82 3.93 -3.26
C PHE A 32 4.57 4.82 -3.38
N GLY A 33 3.39 4.29 -3.06
CA GLY A 33 2.13 5.02 -3.09
C GLY A 33 2.17 6.29 -2.23
N THR A 34 1.59 7.36 -2.76
CA THR A 34 1.46 8.63 -2.03
C THR A 34 0.00 9.01 -1.82
N TRP A 35 -0.29 9.72 -0.73
CA TRP A 35 -1.65 10.15 -0.40
C TRP A 35 -2.30 11.04 -1.48
N ASN A 36 -1.48 11.76 -2.25
CA ASN A 36 -1.92 12.61 -3.35
C ASN A 36 -2.45 11.84 -4.56
N GLU A 37 -2.26 10.52 -4.61
CA GLU A 37 -2.75 9.65 -5.68
C GLU A 37 -4.16 9.10 -5.43
N ILE A 38 -4.70 9.29 -4.22
CA ILE A 38 -6.03 8.80 -3.85
C ILE A 38 -7.06 9.89 -4.10
N SER A 39 -7.97 9.64 -5.03
CA SER A 39 -9.26 10.34 -5.06
C SER A 39 -10.19 9.66 -4.06
N TRP A 40 -10.41 10.31 -2.92
CA TRP A 40 -11.29 9.81 -1.86
C TRP A 40 -12.76 9.91 -2.23
N GLU A 41 -13.13 10.89 -3.07
CA GLU A 41 -14.49 11.11 -3.53
C GLU A 41 -14.87 10.09 -4.59
N ASP A 42 -14.00 9.89 -5.59
CA ASP A 42 -14.27 8.94 -6.68
C ASP A 42 -13.95 7.49 -6.29
N GLY A 43 -13.26 7.29 -5.16
CA GLY A 43 -12.77 5.97 -4.75
C GLY A 43 -11.75 5.41 -5.73
N LEU A 44 -10.80 6.23 -6.18
CA LEU A 44 -9.80 5.83 -7.17
C LEU A 44 -8.38 6.01 -6.62
N TRP A 45 -7.50 5.07 -6.98
CA TRP A 45 -6.06 5.25 -6.84
C TRP A 45 -5.44 5.45 -8.23
N VAL A 46 -4.92 6.64 -8.48
CA VAL A 46 -4.30 7.03 -9.75
C VAL A 46 -2.78 6.95 -9.63
N VAL A 47 -2.21 5.84 -10.06
CA VAL A 47 -0.75 5.64 -10.10
C VAL A 47 -0.16 6.42 -11.30
N PRO A 48 0.75 7.37 -11.06
CA PRO A 48 1.30 8.21 -12.13
C PRO A 48 2.17 7.42 -13.09
N ALA A 49 2.14 7.80 -14.37
CA ALA A 49 2.87 7.16 -15.45
C ALA A 49 4.39 7.07 -15.20
N GLY A 50 4.97 8.03 -14.47
CA GLY A 50 6.39 8.04 -14.14
C GLY A 50 6.85 6.86 -13.26
N ARG A 51 5.94 6.23 -12.51
CA ARG A 51 6.24 5.05 -11.68
C ARG A 51 5.90 3.72 -12.38
N MET A 52 5.29 3.79 -13.56
CA MET A 52 4.87 2.60 -14.31
C MET A 52 5.90 2.21 -15.38
N LYS A 53 6.29 0.93 -15.39
CA LYS A 53 7.23 0.37 -16.38
C LYS A 53 6.77 0.59 -17.84
N ARG A 54 5.47 0.72 -18.08
CA ARG A 54 4.87 0.98 -19.41
C ARG A 54 4.49 2.45 -19.66
N LYS A 55 4.90 3.39 -18.80
CA LYS A 55 4.63 4.85 -18.92
C LYS A 55 3.16 5.21 -19.15
N ARG A 56 2.22 4.41 -18.64
CA ARG A 56 0.78 4.70 -18.70
C ARG A 56 0.26 4.98 -17.31
N LYS A 57 -0.66 5.95 -17.19
CA LYS A 57 -1.41 6.16 -15.95
C LYS A 57 -2.19 4.88 -15.66
N HIS A 58 -2.11 4.38 -14.43
CA HIS A 58 -2.88 3.22 -14.01
C HIS A 58 -3.90 3.68 -12.98
N ILE A 59 -5.17 3.51 -13.33
CA ILE A 59 -6.31 3.87 -12.47
C ILE A 59 -6.82 2.59 -11.86
N VAL A 60 -6.82 2.52 -10.53
CA VAL A 60 -7.30 1.38 -9.77
C VAL A 60 -8.56 1.77 -9.00
N PRO A 61 -9.72 1.17 -9.30
CA PRO A 61 -10.92 1.33 -8.50
C PRO A 61 -10.72 0.78 -7.09
N LEU A 62 -11.09 1.56 -6.08
CA LEU A 62 -10.99 1.18 -4.68
C LEU A 62 -12.35 0.73 -4.16
N ALA A 63 -12.45 -0.54 -3.78
CA ALA A 63 -13.60 -1.03 -3.04
C ALA A 63 -13.73 -0.34 -1.69
N THR A 64 -14.93 -0.37 -1.09
CA THR A 64 -15.20 0.21 0.23
C THR A 64 -14.24 -0.30 1.31
N GLN A 65 -13.87 -1.59 1.25
CA GLN A 65 -12.90 -2.20 2.15
C GLN A 65 -11.48 -1.63 1.98
N SER A 66 -11.08 -1.35 0.73
CA SER A 66 -9.80 -0.70 0.41
C SER A 66 -9.76 0.72 0.97
N LEU A 67 -10.84 1.48 0.77
CA LEU A 67 -10.96 2.84 1.30
C LEU A 67 -10.92 2.86 2.84
N ALA A 68 -11.63 1.93 3.50
CA ALA A 68 -11.58 1.81 4.96
C ALA A 68 -10.15 1.50 5.45
N THR A 69 -9.46 0.58 4.77
CA THR A 69 -8.06 0.24 5.09
C THR A 69 -7.12 1.42 4.86
N LEU A 70 -7.30 2.18 3.77
CA LEU A 70 -6.52 3.39 3.48
C LEU A 70 -6.78 4.51 4.49
N LYS A 71 -8.03 4.72 4.92
CA LYS A 71 -8.38 5.70 5.96
C LYS A 71 -7.68 5.37 7.28
N LEU A 72 -7.71 4.10 7.68
CA LEU A 72 -7.01 3.64 8.87
C LEU A 72 -5.50 3.79 8.71
N LEU A 73 -4.92 3.39 7.57
CA LEU A 73 -3.49 3.59 7.32
C LEU A 73 -3.10 5.08 7.39
N ARG A 74 -3.91 5.98 6.84
CA ARG A 74 -3.67 7.42 6.84
C ARG A 74 -3.62 8.01 8.24
N SER A 75 -4.41 7.51 9.19
CA SER A 75 -4.32 7.99 10.58
C SER A 75 -3.01 7.62 11.26
N PHE A 76 -2.29 6.60 10.78
CA PHE A 76 -1.00 6.16 11.32
C PHE A 76 0.22 6.69 10.57
N THR A 77 0.11 6.98 9.27
CA THR A 77 1.26 7.40 8.46
C THR A 77 1.09 8.79 7.84
N GLY A 78 -0.13 9.30 7.70
CA GLY A 78 -0.40 10.58 7.03
C GLY A 78 0.24 11.80 7.69
N HIS A 79 0.48 11.78 9.00
CA HIS A 79 1.21 12.84 9.71
C HIS A 79 2.74 12.83 9.47
N LYS A 80 3.29 11.76 8.86
CA LYS A 80 4.74 11.59 8.62
C LYS A 80 5.17 12.06 7.23
N GLY A 81 4.22 12.51 6.40
CA GLY A 81 4.45 12.98 5.04
C GLY A 81 3.56 12.29 4.01
N ASP A 82 3.93 12.42 2.74
CA ASP A 82 3.07 12.02 1.61
C ASP A 82 3.06 10.51 1.34
N LEU A 83 4.01 9.76 1.90
CA LEU A 83 4.12 8.31 1.66
C LEU A 83 3.10 7.52 2.48
N MET A 84 2.43 6.58 1.82
CA MET A 84 1.48 5.67 2.48
C MET A 84 2.19 4.62 3.34
N PHE A 85 3.32 4.10 2.84
CA PHE A 85 4.10 3.02 3.46
C PHE A 85 5.55 3.47 3.73
N PRO A 86 5.76 4.43 4.65
CA PRO A 86 7.10 4.90 4.98
C PRO A 86 7.94 3.77 5.61
N ALA A 87 9.25 3.82 5.40
CA ALA A 87 10.17 2.93 6.10
C ALA A 87 10.08 3.16 7.63
N GLN A 88 10.09 2.08 8.42
CA GLN A 88 10.14 2.18 9.88
C GLN A 88 11.58 2.25 10.43
N GLY A 89 12.59 1.94 9.61
CA GLY A 89 14.01 1.94 9.97
C GLY A 89 14.82 3.03 9.25
N ARG A 90 16.14 2.96 9.33
CA ARG A 90 17.08 3.93 8.71
C ARG A 90 17.25 3.76 7.19
N THR A 91 16.78 2.67 6.61
CA THR A 91 17.06 2.29 5.23
C THR A 91 15.92 2.67 4.29
N GLY A 92 16.14 3.71 3.48
CA GLY A 92 15.26 4.11 2.38
C GLY A 92 13.99 4.86 2.81
N PRO A 93 13.26 5.44 1.84
CA PRO A 93 12.07 6.25 2.13
C PRO A 93 10.81 5.41 2.41
N VAL A 94 10.72 4.20 1.86
CA VAL A 94 9.52 3.33 1.91
C VAL A 94 9.85 1.96 2.48
N MET A 95 8.81 1.22 2.91
CA MET A 95 8.98 -0.18 3.35
C MET A 95 9.75 -1.00 2.30
N SER A 96 10.58 -1.96 2.73
CA SER A 96 11.44 -2.72 1.82
C SER A 96 10.66 -3.76 0.99
N GLU A 97 11.23 -4.21 -0.13
CA GLU A 97 10.64 -5.29 -0.94
C GLU A 97 10.59 -6.58 -0.14
N ASN A 98 11.70 -6.91 0.53
CA ASN A 98 11.85 -8.08 1.37
C ASN A 98 10.78 -8.15 2.46
N THR A 99 10.37 -7.00 3.01
CA THR A 99 9.27 -6.94 3.99
C THR A 99 7.95 -7.38 3.36
N MET A 100 7.64 -6.93 2.14
CA MET A 100 6.44 -7.37 1.43
C MET A 100 6.51 -8.84 1.03
N GLU A 101 7.66 -9.31 0.54
CA GLU A 101 7.84 -10.71 0.17
C GLU A 101 7.74 -11.65 1.38
N ALA A 102 8.37 -11.30 2.51
CA ALA A 102 8.29 -12.07 3.74
C ALA A 102 6.84 -12.12 4.26
N ALA A 103 6.13 -10.99 4.19
CA ALA A 103 4.73 -10.89 4.59
C ALA A 103 3.80 -11.66 3.65
N MET A 104 4.12 -11.76 2.35
CA MET A 104 3.37 -12.63 1.43
C MET A 104 3.67 -14.10 1.67
N LYS A 105 4.93 -14.45 1.95
CA LYS A 105 5.35 -15.83 2.28
C LYS A 105 4.72 -16.33 3.57
N SER A 106 4.53 -15.49 4.58
CA SER A 106 3.90 -15.89 5.84
C SER A 106 2.40 -16.23 5.71
N LEU A 107 1.78 -15.96 4.55
CA LEU A 107 0.39 -16.34 4.28
C LEU A 107 0.24 -17.82 3.85
N GLY A 108 1.34 -18.54 3.62
CA GLY A 108 1.39 -19.95 3.22
C GLY A 108 2.78 -20.54 3.29
#